data_AF-A0A7V8WKE9-F1
#
_entry.id   AF-A0A7V8WKE9-F1
#
_cell.length_a   1.000
_cell.length_b   1.000
_cell.length_c   1.000
_cell.angle_alpha   90.00
_cell.angle_beta   90.00
_cell.angle_gamma   90.00
#
_symmetry.space_group_name_H-M   'P 1'
#
loop_
_entity.id
_entity.type
_entity.pdbx_description
1 polymer ?
#
loop_
_entity_poly.entity_id
_entity_poly.type
_entity_poly.pdbx_seq_one_letter_code
_entity_poly.pdbx_strand_id
1 'polypeptide(L)'
;MTTSIPDSLRTVLEQTQAEPHPVAALRSSRALFKQVSDWQARMVVGAIETGATWEEVGEALGTTRQAAWARFRGAEGTEPRSTSAAEVKAVSQEVKEQLRDFQVKLKDFEEKWRDRQADLKNKFRELERGRREERKQLHDEMRSIQSSLRDKIQAQREPPSR
;
A
#
# COMPACT_ATOMS: atom_id res chain seq x y z
N MET A 1 -14.64 -11.67 42.41
CA MET A 1 -15.49 -12.05 41.27
C MET A 1 -14.91 -13.31 40.63
N THR A 2 -15.73 -14.33 40.36
CA THR A 2 -15.27 -15.57 39.72
C THR A 2 -14.87 -15.29 38.27
N THR A 3 -13.59 -15.50 37.94
CA THR A 3 -13.00 -15.42 36.60
C THR A 3 -13.42 -16.62 35.74
N SER A 4 -14.73 -16.85 35.60
CA SER A 4 -15.24 -17.89 34.71
C SER A 4 -15.17 -17.41 33.27
N ILE A 5 -14.76 -18.31 32.35
CA ILE A 5 -14.76 -18.07 30.91
C ILE A 5 -16.22 -17.91 30.46
N PRO A 6 -16.61 -16.79 29.81
CA PRO A 6 -17.95 -16.61 29.27
C PRO A 6 -18.35 -17.72 28.27
N ASP A 7 -19.57 -18.22 28.35
CA ASP A 7 -20.09 -19.25 27.44
C ASP A 7 -20.06 -18.80 25.97
N SER A 8 -20.16 -17.48 25.72
CA SER A 8 -20.00 -16.90 24.38
C SER A 8 -18.61 -17.16 23.79
N LEU A 9 -17.55 -17.09 24.61
CA LEU A 9 -16.19 -17.36 24.17
C LEU A 9 -16.00 -18.81 23.81
N ARG A 10 -16.54 -19.71 24.63
CA ARG A 10 -16.52 -21.15 24.38
C ARG A 10 -17.22 -21.48 23.06
N THR A 11 -18.39 -20.88 22.83
CA THR A 11 -19.16 -21.08 21.60
C THR A 11 -18.37 -20.64 20.36
N VAL A 12 -17.72 -19.48 20.38
CA VAL A 12 -16.94 -18.99 19.22
C VAL A 12 -15.66 -19.80 19.01
N LEU A 13 -15.04 -20.28 20.10
CA LEU A 13 -13.89 -21.18 20.01
C LEU A 13 -14.27 -22.51 19.33
N GLU A 14 -15.37 -23.12 19.73
CA GLU A 14 -15.90 -24.35 19.12
C GLU A 14 -16.24 -24.14 17.65
N GLN A 15 -16.90 -23.03 17.31
CA GLN A 15 -17.19 -22.66 15.91
C GLN A 15 -15.92 -22.44 15.07
N THR A 16 -14.87 -21.87 15.66
CA THR A 16 -13.59 -21.66 14.96
C THR A 16 -12.88 -22.99 14.70
N GLN A 17 -12.96 -23.94 15.62
CA GLN A 17 -12.35 -25.27 15.47
C GLN A 17 -13.12 -26.17 14.49
N ALA A 18 -14.44 -26.01 14.41
CA ALA A 18 -15.31 -26.79 13.52
C ALA A 18 -15.36 -26.28 12.08
N GLU A 19 -14.77 -25.12 11.77
CA GLU A 19 -14.89 -24.46 10.46
C GLU A 19 -13.92 -25.05 9.42
N PRO A 20 -14.42 -25.76 8.38
CA PRO A 20 -13.56 -26.40 7.39
C PRO A 20 -13.00 -25.42 6.35
N HIS A 21 -13.60 -24.24 6.17
CA HIS A 21 -13.18 -23.30 5.13
C HIS A 21 -12.12 -22.30 5.66
N PRO A 22 -10.90 -22.23 5.10
CA PRO A 22 -9.79 -21.44 5.65
C PRO A 22 -10.10 -19.94 5.88
N VAL A 23 -10.80 -19.30 4.93
CA VAL A 23 -11.16 -17.87 5.06
C VAL A 23 -12.25 -17.64 6.12
N ALA A 24 -13.14 -18.61 6.30
CA ALA A 24 -14.18 -18.53 7.32
C ALA A 24 -13.57 -18.74 8.71
N ALA A 25 -12.61 -19.68 8.83
CA ALA A 25 -11.85 -19.90 10.06
C ALA A 25 -11.07 -18.65 10.49
N LEU A 26 -10.45 -17.92 9.55
CA LEU A 26 -9.81 -16.63 9.83
C LEU A 26 -10.80 -15.57 10.35
N ARG A 27 -12.02 -15.52 9.78
CA ARG A 27 -13.07 -14.59 10.23
C ARG A 27 -13.53 -14.93 11.65
N SER A 28 -13.74 -16.22 11.94
CA SER A 28 -14.14 -16.72 13.26
C SER A 28 -13.03 -16.52 14.30
N SER A 29 -11.77 -16.74 13.92
CA SER A 29 -10.60 -16.45 14.76
C SER A 29 -10.50 -14.97 15.13
N ARG A 30 -10.77 -14.05 14.19
CA ARG A 30 -10.82 -12.62 14.48
C ARG A 30 -11.97 -12.26 15.44
N ALA A 31 -13.13 -12.91 15.29
CA ALA A 31 -14.26 -12.71 16.19
C ALA A 31 -13.94 -13.22 17.62
N LEU A 32 -13.28 -14.37 17.73
CA LEU A 32 -12.78 -14.91 18.99
C LEU A 32 -11.81 -13.94 19.66
N PHE A 33 -10.82 -13.43 18.91
CA PHE A 33 -9.84 -12.47 19.42
C PHE A 33 -10.50 -11.21 20.00
N LYS A 34 -11.55 -10.70 19.33
CA LYS A 34 -12.32 -9.54 19.83
C LYS A 34 -12.98 -9.86 21.16
N GLN A 35 -13.69 -10.99 21.27
CA GLN A 35 -14.36 -11.35 22.52
C GLN A 35 -13.37 -11.61 23.67
N VAL A 36 -12.20 -12.19 23.38
CA VAL A 36 -11.15 -12.39 24.39
C VAL A 36 -10.63 -11.04 24.87
N SER A 37 -10.44 -10.09 23.96
CA SER A 37 -10.01 -8.73 24.30
C SER A 37 -11.05 -8.01 25.17
N ASP A 38 -12.34 -8.15 24.86
CA ASP A 38 -13.43 -7.56 25.64
C ASP A 38 -13.52 -8.18 27.04
N TRP A 39 -13.32 -9.50 27.16
CA TRP A 39 -13.26 -10.19 28.45
C TRP A 39 -12.03 -9.76 29.28
N GLN A 40 -10.86 -9.64 28.64
CA GLN A 40 -9.64 -9.13 29.26
C GLN A 40 -9.83 -7.71 29.81
N ALA A 41 -10.51 -6.83 29.06
CA ALA A 41 -10.82 -5.49 29.53
C ALA A 41 -11.67 -5.49 30.81
N ARG A 42 -12.68 -6.36 30.91
CA ARG A 42 -13.49 -6.50 32.15
C ARG A 42 -12.67 -6.98 33.34
N MET A 43 -11.71 -7.88 33.11
CA MET A 43 -10.81 -8.33 34.18
C MET A 43 -9.89 -7.22 34.67
N VAL A 44 -9.36 -6.40 33.75
CA VAL A 44 -8.53 -5.24 34.10
C VAL A 44 -9.33 -4.25 34.93
N VAL A 45 -10.56 -3.93 34.54
CA VAL A 45 -11.45 -3.06 35.33
C VAL A 45 -11.67 -3.63 36.73
N GLY A 46 -12.01 -4.91 36.84
CA GLY A 46 -12.19 -5.55 38.14
C GLY A 46 -10.92 -5.56 39.00
N ALA A 47 -9.74 -5.71 38.39
CA ALA A 47 -8.46 -5.64 39.10
C ALA A 47 -8.22 -4.24 39.68
N ILE A 48 -8.47 -3.20 38.89
CA ILE A 48 -8.28 -1.81 39.29
C ILE A 48 -9.30 -1.41 40.37
N GLU A 49 -10.56 -1.85 40.25
CA GLU A 49 -11.59 -1.68 41.28
C GLU A 49 -11.20 -2.34 42.62
N THR A 50 -10.46 -3.45 42.58
CA THR A 50 -9.90 -4.10 43.78
C THR A 50 -8.62 -3.45 44.30
N GLY A 51 -8.17 -2.36 43.69
CA GLY A 51 -7.00 -1.59 44.11
C GLY A 51 -5.69 -2.00 43.45
N ALA A 52 -5.71 -2.84 42.42
CA ALA A 52 -4.50 -3.14 41.65
C ALA A 52 -3.97 -1.88 40.97
N THR A 53 -2.66 -1.79 40.84
CA THR A 53 -1.98 -0.71 40.14
C THR A 53 -1.83 -1.03 38.66
N TRP A 54 -1.71 0.02 37.83
CA TRP A 54 -1.40 -0.13 36.40
C TRP A 54 -0.05 -0.82 36.12
N GLU A 55 0.84 -0.85 37.10
CA GLU A 55 2.12 -1.54 37.01
C GLU A 55 1.92 -3.06 37.15
N GLU A 56 1.20 -3.50 38.17
CA GLU A 56 0.81 -4.90 38.37
C GLU A 56 -0.04 -5.42 37.21
N VAL A 57 -0.94 -4.59 36.67
CA VAL A 57 -1.71 -4.92 35.46
C VAL A 57 -0.80 -5.07 34.24
N GLY A 58 0.20 -4.20 34.08
CA GLY A 58 1.19 -4.33 33.01
C GLY A 58 1.98 -5.63 33.11
N GLU A 59 2.50 -5.92 34.29
CA GLU A 59 3.26 -7.13 34.59
C GLU A 59 2.44 -8.40 34.33
N ALA A 60 1.21 -8.47 34.85
CA ALA A 60 0.30 -9.60 34.64
C ALA A 60 -0.06 -9.82 33.15
N LEU A 61 -0.02 -8.76 32.36
CA LEU A 61 -0.28 -8.78 30.92
C LEU A 61 0.98 -8.99 30.06
N GLY A 62 2.16 -9.08 30.68
CA GLY A 62 3.44 -9.19 29.97
C GLY A 62 3.79 -7.95 29.13
N THR A 63 3.35 -6.76 29.56
CA THR A 63 3.53 -5.50 28.85
C THR A 63 3.96 -4.38 29.80
N THR A 64 4.36 -3.23 29.26
CA THR A 64 4.69 -2.08 30.11
C THR A 64 3.42 -1.44 30.69
N ARG A 65 3.55 -0.79 31.86
CA ARG A 65 2.50 0.03 32.48
C ARG A 65 1.84 0.99 31.49
N GLN A 66 2.64 1.70 30.70
CA GLN A 66 2.14 2.67 29.72
C GLN A 66 1.32 2.02 28.62
N ALA A 67 1.74 0.84 28.15
CA ALA A 67 1.02 0.07 27.13
C ALA A 67 -0.28 -0.53 27.68
N ALA A 68 -0.28 -1.01 28.94
CA ALA A 68 -1.51 -1.46 29.61
C ALA A 68 -2.51 -0.31 29.76
N TRP A 69 -2.08 0.85 30.28
CA TRP A 69 -2.92 2.02 30.41
C TRP A 69 -3.48 2.51 29.06
N ALA A 70 -2.63 2.64 28.03
CA ALA A 70 -3.09 3.06 26.71
C ALA A 70 -4.14 2.12 26.11
N ARG A 71 -4.03 0.82 26.38
CA ARG A 71 -4.93 -0.21 25.86
C ARG A 71 -6.26 -0.29 26.62
N PHE A 72 -6.25 -0.10 27.95
CA PHE A 72 -7.41 -0.39 28.81
C PHE A 72 -8.02 0.82 29.53
N ARG A 73 -7.43 2.02 29.46
CA ARG A 73 -8.00 3.24 30.08
C ARG A 73 -9.44 3.59 29.65
N GLY A 74 -9.88 3.09 28.49
CA GLY A 74 -11.25 3.29 28.00
C GLY A 74 -12.28 2.30 28.55
N ALA A 75 -11.84 1.30 29.32
CA ALA A 75 -12.71 0.27 29.90
C ALA A 75 -13.23 0.64 31.31
N GLU A 76 -12.52 1.49 32.07
CA GLU A 76 -12.79 1.84 33.48
C GLU A 76 -13.95 2.82 33.72
N GLY A 77 -14.85 3.02 32.77
CA GLY A 77 -16.04 3.85 33.02
C GLY A 77 -15.78 5.35 33.17
N THR A 78 -14.61 5.88 32.78
CA THR A 78 -14.62 7.22 32.19
C THR A 78 -15.28 7.06 30.84
N GLU A 79 -16.47 7.64 30.66
CA GLU A 79 -17.31 7.57 29.47
C GLU A 79 -16.52 7.08 28.25
N PRO A 80 -16.87 5.96 27.60
CA PRO A 80 -16.28 5.63 26.31
C PRO A 80 -16.65 6.83 25.46
N ARG A 81 -15.73 7.82 25.28
CA ARG A 81 -16.02 9.17 24.80
C ARG A 81 -17.14 8.99 23.82
N SER A 82 -18.36 9.30 24.26
CA SER A 82 -19.57 8.76 23.66
C SER A 82 -19.72 9.53 22.38
N THR A 83 -18.87 9.15 21.43
CA THR A 83 -18.98 9.49 20.05
C THR A 83 -20.31 8.84 19.74
N SER A 84 -21.33 9.69 19.79
CA SER A 84 -22.69 9.29 19.51
C SER A 84 -22.64 8.42 18.25
N ALA A 85 -23.53 7.44 18.11
CA ALA A 85 -23.55 6.65 16.87
C ALA A 85 -23.56 7.55 15.61
N ALA A 86 -24.03 8.80 15.74
CA ALA A 86 -23.90 9.87 14.74
C ALA A 86 -22.45 10.34 14.50
N GLU A 87 -21.63 10.59 15.53
CA GLU A 87 -20.21 10.95 15.40
C GLU A 87 -19.37 9.82 14.79
N VAL A 88 -19.56 8.58 15.22
CA VAL A 88 -18.87 7.42 14.62
C VAL A 88 -19.27 7.26 13.16
N LYS A 89 -20.55 7.47 12.84
CA LYS A 89 -21.05 7.42 11.46
C LYS A 89 -20.52 8.59 10.63
N ALA A 90 -20.42 9.80 11.21
CA ALA A 90 -19.85 10.97 10.55
C ALA A 90 -18.37 10.77 10.24
N VAL A 91 -17.57 10.31 11.21
CA VAL A 91 -16.15 9.96 10.98
C VAL A 91 -16.03 8.82 9.97
N SER A 92 -16.92 7.83 9.99
CA SER A 92 -16.88 6.75 8.99
C SER A 92 -17.27 7.23 7.59
N GLN A 93 -18.17 8.20 7.45
CA GLN A 93 -18.50 8.83 6.17
C GLN A 93 -17.32 9.68 5.67
N GLU A 94 -16.73 10.50 6.53
CA GLU A 94 -15.54 11.29 6.25
C GLU A 94 -14.38 10.41 5.77
N VAL A 95 -14.10 9.31 6.48
CA VAL A 95 -13.07 8.34 6.08
C VAL A 95 -13.40 7.68 4.73
N LYS A 96 -14.68 7.42 4.44
CA LYS A 96 -15.10 6.87 3.15
C LYS A 96 -14.93 7.88 2.01
N GLU A 97 -15.24 9.15 2.26
CA GLU A 97 -15.03 10.23 1.29
C GLU A 97 -13.54 10.44 1.03
N GLN A 98 -12.72 10.52 2.08
CA GLN A 98 -11.27 10.58 1.95
C GLN A 98 -10.71 9.39 1.18
N LEU A 99 -11.19 8.17 1.45
CA LEU A 99 -10.78 6.98 0.68
C LEU A 99 -11.18 7.05 -0.80
N ARG A 100 -12.38 7.58 -1.12
CA ARG A 100 -12.79 7.81 -2.52
C ARG A 100 -11.88 8.83 -3.18
N ASP A 101 -11.59 9.95 -2.52
CA ASP A 101 -10.70 10.98 -3.04
C ASP A 101 -9.29 10.46 -3.27
N PHE A 102 -8.77 9.64 -2.35
CA PHE A 102 -7.49 8.97 -2.53
C PHE A 102 -7.52 7.98 -3.69
N GLN A 103 -8.61 7.22 -3.87
CA GLN A 103 -8.76 6.31 -5.02
C GLN A 103 -8.78 7.07 -6.35
N VAL A 104 -9.49 8.20 -6.42
CA VAL A 104 -9.51 9.07 -7.62
C VAL A 104 -8.10 9.63 -7.88
N LYS A 105 -7.43 10.16 -6.85
CA LYS A 105 -6.06 10.68 -6.98
C LYS A 105 -5.06 9.61 -7.43
N LEU A 106 -5.20 8.38 -6.93
CA LEU A 106 -4.36 7.26 -7.34
C LEU A 106 -4.59 6.92 -8.82
N LYS A 107 -5.85 6.87 -9.26
CA LYS A 107 -6.19 6.63 -10.65
C LYS A 107 -5.64 7.73 -11.57
N ASP A 108 -5.80 8.99 -11.19
CA ASP A 108 -5.24 10.13 -11.92
C ASP A 108 -3.71 10.10 -11.98
N PHE A 109 -3.07 9.68 -10.88
CA PHE A 109 -1.62 9.54 -10.83
C PHE A 109 -1.13 8.41 -11.73
N GLU A 110 -1.82 7.27 -11.72
CA GLU A 110 -1.54 6.11 -12.58
C GLU A 110 -1.72 6.47 -14.07
N GLU A 111 -2.77 7.21 -14.41
CA GLU A 111 -3.01 7.72 -15.75
C GLU A 111 -1.90 8.68 -16.20
N LYS A 112 -1.54 9.66 -15.36
CA LYS A 112 -0.42 10.58 -15.62
C LYS A 112 0.91 9.84 -15.77
N TRP A 113 1.14 8.80 -14.96
CA TRP A 113 2.34 7.98 -15.05
C TRP A 113 2.39 7.23 -16.37
N ARG A 114 1.26 6.63 -16.79
CA ARG A 114 1.14 5.95 -18.08
C ARG A 114 1.40 6.89 -19.25
N ASP A 115 0.82 8.09 -19.21
CA ASP A 115 1.02 9.10 -20.24
C ASP A 115 2.47 9.57 -20.29
N ARG A 116 3.12 9.75 -19.14
CA ARG A 116 4.54 10.10 -19.07
C ARG A 116 5.44 8.99 -19.61
N GLN A 117 5.12 7.73 -19.34
CA GLN A 117 5.81 6.58 -19.91
C GLN A 117 5.65 6.52 -21.44
N ALA A 118 4.44 6.82 -21.94
CA ALA A 118 4.17 6.88 -23.37
C ALA A 118 4.94 8.03 -24.06
N ASP A 119 4.95 9.22 -23.46
CA ASP A 119 5.71 10.38 -23.94
C ASP A 119 7.21 10.10 -24.01
N LEU A 120 7.78 9.53 -22.93
CA LEU A 120 9.20 9.14 -22.91
C LEU A 120 9.51 8.09 -23.99
N LYS A 121 8.64 7.10 -24.18
CA LYS A 121 8.82 6.07 -25.20
C LYS A 121 8.74 6.65 -26.62
N ASN A 122 7.86 7.61 -26.85
CA ASN A 122 7.74 8.29 -28.13
C ASN A 122 8.98 9.14 -28.42
N LYS A 123 9.45 9.93 -27.44
CA LYS A 123 10.70 10.69 -27.54
C LYS A 123 11.90 9.80 -27.84
N PHE A 124 11.99 8.65 -27.17
CA PHE A 124 13.05 7.69 -27.44
C PHE A 124 13.00 7.17 -28.89
N ARG A 125 11.81 6.83 -29.39
CA ARG A 125 11.62 6.41 -30.79
C ARG A 125 11.96 7.51 -31.79
N GLU A 126 11.64 8.77 -31.48
CA GLU A 126 11.99 9.92 -32.33
C GLU A 126 13.50 10.12 -32.38
N LEU A 127 14.18 10.09 -31.23
CA LEU A 127 15.64 10.17 -31.18
C LEU A 127 16.31 9.03 -31.94
N GLU A 128 15.79 7.80 -31.81
CA GLU A 128 16.30 6.67 -32.58
C GLU A 128 16.10 6.84 -34.08
N ARG A 129 14.96 7.39 -34.50
CA ARG A 129 14.69 7.71 -35.91
C ARG A 129 15.66 8.78 -36.42
N GLY A 130 15.80 9.89 -35.72
CA GLY A 130 16.74 10.95 -36.07
C GLY A 130 18.17 10.43 -36.22
N ARG A 131 18.66 9.66 -35.25
CA ARG A 131 20.01 9.06 -35.33
C ARG A 131 20.17 8.10 -36.51
N ARG A 132 19.13 7.35 -36.88
CA ARG A 132 19.16 6.47 -38.07
C ARG A 132 19.21 7.29 -39.36
N GLU A 133 18.44 8.36 -39.43
CA GLU A 133 18.39 9.27 -40.58
C GLU A 133 19.72 10.00 -40.77
N GLU A 134 20.30 10.56 -39.70
CA GLU A 134 21.64 11.17 -39.69
C GLU A 134 22.70 10.18 -40.17
N ARG A 135 22.68 8.95 -39.63
CA ARG A 135 23.64 7.92 -40.05
C ARG A 135 23.50 7.57 -41.53
N LYS A 136 22.27 7.54 -42.05
CA LYS A 136 22.00 7.30 -43.47
C LYS A 136 22.51 8.46 -44.32
N GLN A 137 22.25 9.70 -43.92
CA GLN A 137 22.74 10.90 -44.61
C GLN A 137 24.26 10.91 -44.70
N LEU A 138 24.97 10.71 -43.58
CA LEU A 138 26.43 10.62 -43.56
C LEU A 138 26.97 9.51 -44.47
N HIS A 139 26.29 8.36 -44.51
CA HIS A 139 26.67 7.27 -45.39
C HIS A 139 26.46 7.61 -46.88
N ASP A 140 25.34 8.25 -47.22
CA ASP A 140 25.03 8.65 -48.60
C ASP A 140 25.97 9.79 -49.07
N GLU A 141 26.31 10.74 -48.18
CA GLU A 141 27.34 11.76 -48.42
C GLU A 141 28.71 11.14 -48.64
N MET A 142 29.13 10.20 -47.78
CA MET A 142 30.41 9.50 -47.93
C MET A 142 30.47 8.74 -49.26
N ARG A 143 29.37 8.08 -49.66
CA ARG A 143 29.26 7.39 -50.95
C ARG A 143 29.36 8.38 -52.12
N SER A 144 28.70 9.53 -52.03
CA SER A 144 28.77 10.59 -53.05
C SER A 144 30.18 11.16 -53.20
N ILE A 145 30.86 11.45 -52.08
CA ILE A 145 32.25 11.89 -52.06
C ILE A 145 33.15 10.84 -52.70
N GLN A 146 33.02 9.56 -52.31
CA GLN A 146 33.79 8.46 -52.90
C GLN A 146 33.57 8.34 -54.42
N SER A 147 32.34 8.48 -54.89
CA SER A 147 32.03 8.49 -56.33
C SER A 147 32.73 9.65 -57.02
N SER A 148 32.58 10.88 -56.50
CA SER A 148 33.17 12.07 -57.09
C SER A 148 34.71 12.02 -57.13
N LEU A 149 35.34 11.42 -56.11
CA LEU A 149 36.78 11.19 -56.08
C LEU A 149 37.19 10.16 -57.13
N ARG A 150 36.44 9.07 -57.27
CA ARG A 150 36.69 8.06 -58.30
C ARG A 150 36.60 8.67 -59.70
N ASP A 151 35.55 9.44 -59.97
CA ASP A 151 35.32 10.08 -61.27
C ASP A 151 36.45 11.08 -61.60
N LYS A 152 36.90 11.87 -60.61
CA LYS A 152 38.06 12.77 -60.77
C LYS A 152 39.36 12.01 -61.03
N ILE A 153 39.61 10.91 -60.33
CA ILE A 153 40.79 10.07 -60.57
C ILE A 153 40.75 9.47 -61.99
N GLN A 154 39.56 9.06 -62.45
CA GLN A 154 39.38 8.51 -63.79
C GLN A 154 39.57 9.57 -64.87
N ALA A 155 39.00 10.77 -64.69
CA ALA A 155 39.19 11.91 -65.60
C ALA A 155 40.65 12.40 -65.68
N GLN A 156 41.45 12.22 -64.61
CA GLN A 156 42.89 12.50 -64.66
C GLN A 156 43.70 11.39 -65.36
N ARG A 157 43.15 10.17 -65.46
CA ARG A 157 43.78 9.04 -66.16
C ARG A 157 43.47 9.03 -67.67
N GLU A 158 42.36 9.62 -68.09
CA GLU A 158 41.99 9.79 -69.50
C GLU A 158 42.41 11.20 -69.98
N PRO A 159 43.50 11.36 -70.77
CA PRO A 159 43.87 12.67 -71.30
C PRO A 159 42.81 13.18 -72.29
N PRO A 160 42.59 14.51 -72.41
CA PRO A 160 41.64 15.06 -73.37
C PRO A 160 42.03 14.60 -74.78
N SER A 161 41.16 13.83 -75.41
CA SER A 161 41.28 13.49 -76.82
C SER A 161 41.17 14.78 -77.63
N ARG A 162 42.25 15.11 -78.34
CA ARG A 162 42.31 16.21 -79.31
C ARG A 162 41.34 15.99 -80.46
#